data_AF-A0A6A6NBT3-F1
#
_entry.id   AF-A0A6A6NBT3-F1
#
_cell.length_a   1.000
_cell.length_b   1.000
_cell.length_c   1.000
_cell.angle_alpha   90.00
_cell.angle_beta   90.00
_cell.angle_gamma   90.00
#
_symmetry.space_group_name_H-M   'P 1'
#
loop_
_entity.id
_entity.type
_entity.pdbx_description
1 polymer ?
#
loop_
_entity_poly.entity_id
_entity_poly.type
_entity_poly.pdbx_seq_one_letter_code
_entity_poly.pdbx_strand_id
1 'polypeptide(L)'
;MSSFLHHFPGHSHAMGQAFPLENWPETQSPEVDRNQSSILFPQHNDPLTQGPDPNSKLLGRAQGLYGSARQSELCLLMAMNFAFTDGTYNGSSISLLGKNSAMSSVHEMPIVGRTGLFRLARGYAIAKTHWFDITTGDAIVGYNITVVH
;
A
#
# COMPACT_ATOMS: atom_id res chain seq x y z
N MET A 1 19.07 -4.44 4.53
CA MET A 1 17.96 -3.49 4.72
C MET A 1 17.87 -2.65 3.46
N SER A 2 16.75 -2.70 2.77
CA SER A 2 16.42 -1.80 1.67
C SER A 2 15.15 -1.06 2.05
N SER A 3 15.20 0.27 2.00
CA SER A 3 14.06 1.15 2.23
C SER A 3 13.63 1.74 0.90
N PHE A 4 12.34 1.70 0.58
CA PHE A 4 11.79 2.29 -0.64
C PHE A 4 10.34 2.73 -0.44
N LEU A 5 9.88 3.64 -1.28
CA LEU A 5 8.56 4.24 -1.19
C LEU A 5 7.67 3.79 -2.33
N HIS A 6 6.40 3.57 -2.00
CA HIS A 6 5.36 3.15 -2.90
C HIS A 6 4.35 4.28 -3.02
N HIS A 7 4.18 4.80 -4.23
CA HIS A 7 3.15 5.78 -4.53
C HIS A 7 1.89 5.07 -5.02
N PHE A 8 0.80 5.16 -4.28
CA PHE A 8 -0.51 4.65 -4.69
C PHE A 8 -1.27 5.78 -5.41
N PRO A 9 -1.47 5.73 -6.74
CA PRO A 9 -2.38 6.63 -7.43
C PRO A 9 -3.83 6.18 -7.19
N GLY A 10 -4.62 7.07 -6.64
CA GLY A 10 -6.04 6.95 -6.37
C GLY A 10 -6.84 7.02 -7.66
N HIS A 11 -6.98 5.89 -8.35
CA HIS A 11 -8.07 5.72 -9.32
C HIS A 11 -9.27 5.09 -8.61
N SER A 12 -9.92 5.88 -7.75
CA SER A 12 -11.20 5.50 -7.17
C SER A 12 -12.21 6.63 -7.28
N HIS A 13 -13.04 6.56 -8.32
CA HIS A 13 -14.37 7.19 -8.31
C HIS A 13 -15.30 6.60 -7.22
N ALA A 14 -14.81 5.75 -6.31
CA ALA A 14 -15.58 5.13 -5.23
C ALA A 14 -15.21 5.63 -3.82
N MET A 15 -14.23 6.53 -3.64
CA MET A 15 -14.06 7.29 -2.39
C MET A 15 -14.87 8.61 -2.38
N GLY A 16 -15.64 8.88 -3.43
CA GLY A 16 -16.43 10.09 -3.62
C GLY A 16 -17.94 9.89 -3.49
N GLN A 17 -18.43 9.68 -2.27
CA GLN A 17 -19.75 10.18 -1.86
C GLN A 17 -19.54 10.97 -0.57
N ALA A 18 -18.98 12.18 -0.69
CA ALA A 18 -18.98 13.17 0.37
C ALA A 18 -20.37 13.82 0.38
N PHE A 19 -21.12 13.66 1.48
CA PHE A 19 -22.34 14.45 1.71
C PHE A 19 -21.98 15.94 1.91
N PRO A 20 -22.80 16.90 1.45
CA PRO A 20 -22.50 18.32 1.53
C PRO A 20 -22.30 18.83 2.96
N LEU A 21 -21.29 19.69 3.14
CA LEU A 21 -20.80 20.24 4.42
C LEU A 21 -21.77 21.17 5.18
N GLU A 22 -23.02 21.33 4.76
CA GLU A 22 -23.90 22.38 5.29
C GLU A 22 -24.82 21.94 6.45
N ASN A 23 -24.81 20.66 6.85
CA ASN A 23 -25.75 20.13 7.85
C ASN A 23 -25.11 19.22 8.93
N TRP A 24 -24.01 19.65 9.57
CA TRP A 24 -23.42 18.85 10.65
C TRP A 24 -23.85 19.36 12.05
N PRO A 25 -24.74 18.69 12.79
CA PRO A 25 -24.79 18.84 14.23
C PRO A 25 -23.64 18.04 14.87
N GLU A 26 -23.01 18.61 15.90
CA GLU A 26 -21.92 17.99 16.65
C GLU A 26 -22.28 16.57 17.15
N THR A 27 -21.26 15.70 17.18
CA THR A 27 -21.26 14.32 17.71
C THR A 27 -21.98 13.23 16.92
N GLN A 28 -21.40 12.81 15.79
CA GLN A 28 -21.41 11.41 15.34
C GLN A 28 -20.33 11.18 14.27
N SER A 29 -19.55 10.11 14.41
CA SER A 29 -18.62 9.63 13.39
C SER A 29 -19.40 9.22 12.14
N PRO A 30 -18.91 9.52 10.91
CA PRO A 30 -19.66 9.25 9.68
C PRO A 30 -20.01 7.76 9.57
N GLU A 31 -21.30 7.47 9.35
CA GLU A 31 -21.82 6.13 9.21
C GLU A 31 -21.49 5.59 7.81
N VAL A 32 -20.62 4.57 7.74
CA VAL A 32 -20.26 3.88 6.50
C VAL A 32 -21.41 2.96 6.07
N ASP A 33 -21.84 3.06 4.81
CA ASP A 33 -22.91 2.25 4.23
C ASP A 33 -22.62 0.74 4.35
N ARG A 34 -23.53 0.00 5.00
CA ARG A 34 -23.32 -1.36 5.53
C ARG A 34 -23.33 -2.46 4.45
N ASN A 35 -23.54 -2.11 3.18
CA ASN A 35 -23.73 -3.07 2.08
C ASN A 35 -22.58 -3.14 1.03
N GLN A 36 -21.46 -2.45 1.21
CA GLN A 36 -20.30 -2.55 0.30
C GLN A 36 -19.17 -3.41 0.90
N SER A 37 -19.38 -4.72 0.99
CA SER A 37 -18.52 -5.57 1.82
C SER A 37 -17.15 -5.95 1.24
N SER A 38 -16.81 -5.66 -0.03
CA SER A 38 -15.49 -5.99 -0.59
C SER A 38 -15.13 -5.15 -1.81
N ILE A 39 -14.60 -3.94 -1.63
CA ILE A 39 -14.00 -3.19 -2.75
C ILE A 39 -12.61 -3.78 -3.02
N LEU A 40 -12.47 -4.45 -4.16
CA LEU A 40 -11.19 -4.87 -4.72
C LEU A 40 -10.77 -3.82 -5.76
N PHE A 41 -9.55 -3.29 -5.64
CA PHE A 41 -9.03 -2.35 -6.62
C PHE A 41 -8.14 -3.11 -7.61
N PRO A 42 -8.62 -3.36 -8.86
CA PRO A 42 -7.91 -4.21 -9.80
C PRO A 42 -6.63 -3.52 -10.30
N GLN A 43 -5.53 -4.25 -10.18
CA GLN A 43 -4.24 -4.03 -10.85
C GLN A 43 -3.58 -2.66 -10.61
N HIS A 44 -2.79 -2.60 -9.53
CA HIS A 44 -1.82 -1.55 -9.28
C HIS A 44 -0.52 -1.87 -10.00
N ASN A 45 0.13 -0.82 -10.49
CA ASN A 45 1.45 -0.90 -11.11
C ASN A 45 2.15 0.41 -10.83
N ASP A 46 2.70 0.52 -9.64
CA ASP A 46 3.05 1.78 -9.01
C ASP A 46 4.57 1.92 -8.90
N PRO A 47 5.13 3.14 -8.98
CA PRO A 47 6.57 3.32 -8.90
C PRO A 47 7.09 3.00 -7.49
N LEU A 48 8.21 2.27 -7.43
CA LEU A 48 9.02 2.12 -6.23
C LEU A 48 10.21 3.05 -6.31
N THR A 49 10.28 4.04 -5.42
CA THR A 49 11.31 5.08 -5.47
C THR A 49 12.22 5.04 -4.23
N GLN A 50 13.42 5.59 -4.36
CA GLN A 50 14.39 5.64 -3.26
C GLN A 50 13.95 6.60 -2.13
N GLY A 51 13.18 7.64 -2.46
CA GLY A 51 12.72 8.66 -1.52
C GLY A 51 11.24 9.03 -1.75
N PRO A 52 10.68 9.90 -0.89
CA PRO A 52 9.25 10.23 -0.91
C PRO A 52 8.90 11.19 -2.05
N ASP A 53 9.91 11.86 -2.61
CA ASP A 53 9.77 12.63 -3.84
C ASP A 53 9.50 11.66 -5.02
N PRO A 54 8.38 11.82 -5.76
CA PRO A 54 8.09 11.04 -6.95
C PRO A 54 9.17 11.12 -8.05
N ASN A 55 9.99 12.18 -8.05
CA ASN A 55 11.10 12.36 -8.98
C ASN A 55 12.40 11.72 -8.49
N SER A 56 12.41 11.15 -7.29
CA SER A 56 13.57 10.41 -6.79
C SER A 56 13.81 9.13 -7.59
N LYS A 57 15.01 8.57 -7.45
CA LYS A 57 15.46 7.43 -8.25
C LYS A 57 14.44 6.27 -8.22
N LEU A 58 14.01 5.83 -9.39
CA LEU A 58 13.17 4.66 -9.57
C LEU A 58 13.98 3.38 -9.32
N LEU A 59 13.50 2.54 -8.41
CA LEU A 59 14.11 1.27 -8.02
C LEU A 59 13.38 0.06 -8.61
N GLY A 60 12.11 0.23 -8.99
CA GLY A 60 11.27 -0.85 -9.46
C GLY A 60 9.80 -0.45 -9.55
N ARG A 61 8.93 -1.47 -9.56
CA ARG A 61 7.48 -1.29 -9.52
C ARG A 61 6.83 -2.24 -8.53
N ALA A 62 5.74 -1.77 -7.95
CA ALA A 62 4.89 -2.56 -7.08
C ALA A 62 3.60 -2.89 -7.82
N GLN A 63 3.34 -4.18 -7.92
CA GLN A 63 2.35 -4.74 -8.83
C GLN A 63 1.43 -5.68 -8.09
N GLY A 64 0.12 -5.49 -8.19
CA GLY A 64 -0.82 -6.40 -7.55
C GLY A 64 -2.15 -5.77 -7.27
N LEU A 65 -2.76 -6.19 -6.16
CA LEU A 65 -4.09 -5.76 -5.75
C LEU A 65 -4.13 -5.50 -4.26
N TYR A 66 -5.05 -4.63 -3.88
CA TYR A 66 -5.50 -4.53 -2.51
C TYR A 66 -7.00 -4.33 -2.47
N GLY A 67 -7.59 -4.59 -1.32
CA GLY A 67 -9.01 -4.37 -1.09
C GLY A 67 -9.32 -4.12 0.36
N SER A 68 -10.51 -3.57 0.64
CA SER A 68 -10.96 -3.36 2.01
C SER A 68 -11.05 -4.70 2.74
N ALA A 69 -10.46 -4.75 3.93
CA ALA A 69 -10.40 -5.93 4.80
C ALA A 69 -11.17 -5.74 6.11
N ARG A 70 -11.72 -4.54 6.37
CA ARG A 70 -12.50 -4.26 7.58
C ARG A 70 -13.55 -3.20 7.30
N GLN A 71 -14.74 -3.36 7.89
CA GLN A 71 -15.86 -2.43 7.73
C GLN A 71 -15.76 -1.21 8.65
N SER A 72 -15.20 -1.38 9.85
CA SER A 72 -15.18 -0.33 10.88
C SER A 72 -14.01 0.64 10.80
N GLU A 73 -12.96 0.30 10.03
CA GLU A 73 -11.71 1.05 9.96
C GLU A 73 -11.08 0.88 8.58
N LEU A 74 -10.33 1.88 8.12
CA LEU A 74 -9.55 1.81 6.88
C LEU A 74 -8.41 0.79 7.03
N CYS A 75 -8.70 -0.43 6.62
CA CYS A 75 -7.79 -1.57 6.66
C CYS A 75 -7.82 -2.26 5.31
N LEU A 76 -6.65 -2.50 4.74
CA LEU A 76 -6.49 -3.12 3.43
C LEU A 76 -5.90 -4.52 3.57
N LEU A 77 -6.36 -5.46 2.75
CA LEU A 77 -5.63 -6.70 2.45
C LEU A 77 -4.77 -6.42 1.22
N MET A 78 -3.46 -6.59 1.35
CA MET A 78 -2.51 -6.39 0.26
C MET A 78 -2.03 -7.71 -0.30
N ALA A 79 -2.04 -7.85 -1.62
CA ALA A 79 -1.35 -8.90 -2.36
C ALA A 79 -0.49 -8.21 -3.43
N MET A 80 0.75 -7.87 -3.07
CA MET A 80 1.63 -7.03 -3.89
C MET A 80 2.95 -7.74 -4.18
N ASN A 81 3.47 -7.53 -5.38
CA ASN A 81 4.80 -7.94 -5.82
C ASN A 81 5.66 -6.70 -6.08
N PHE A 82 6.79 -6.60 -5.39
CA PHE A 82 7.80 -5.58 -5.60
C PHE A 82 8.86 -6.13 -6.55
N ALA A 83 8.80 -5.68 -7.81
CA ALA A 83 9.72 -6.07 -8.87
C ALA A 83 10.79 -4.99 -9.02
N PHE A 84 12.04 -5.34 -8.69
CA PHE A 84 13.16 -4.41 -8.78
C PHE A 84 13.74 -4.40 -10.20
N THR A 85 14.00 -3.20 -10.71
CA THR A 85 14.50 -3.00 -12.09
C THR A 85 15.82 -2.21 -12.12
N ASP A 86 16.38 -1.90 -10.96
CA ASP A 86 17.60 -1.11 -10.82
C ASP A 86 18.58 -1.73 -9.81
N GLY A 87 19.86 -1.42 -9.99
CA GLY A 87 20.94 -1.76 -9.05
C GLY A 87 21.17 -3.27 -8.91
N THR A 88 21.69 -3.67 -7.75
CA THR A 88 22.05 -5.07 -7.44
C THR A 88 20.85 -6.01 -7.51
N TYR A 89 19.63 -5.51 -7.25
CA TYR A 89 18.43 -6.34 -7.19
C TYR A 89 17.67 -6.43 -8.51
N ASN A 90 18.17 -5.81 -9.59
CA ASN A 90 17.54 -5.80 -10.89
C ASN A 90 17.15 -7.22 -11.35
N GLY A 91 15.89 -7.40 -11.74
CA GLY A 91 15.31 -8.67 -12.18
C GLY A 91 14.88 -9.60 -11.04
N SER A 92 15.04 -9.19 -9.78
CA SER A 92 14.55 -9.92 -8.62
C SER A 92 13.23 -9.32 -8.12
N SER A 93 12.44 -10.12 -7.40
CA SER A 93 11.21 -9.66 -6.78
C SER A 93 10.96 -10.28 -5.41
N ILE A 94 10.14 -9.58 -4.63
CA ILE A 94 9.56 -10.06 -3.37
C ILE A 94 8.06 -9.79 -3.38
N SER A 95 7.28 -10.67 -2.77
CA SER A 95 5.83 -10.55 -2.73
C SER A 95 5.35 -10.57 -1.28
N LEU A 96 4.41 -9.70 -0.97
CA LEU A 96 3.74 -9.59 0.32
C LEU A 96 2.27 -9.97 0.20
N LEU A 97 1.78 -10.67 1.21
CA LEU A 97 0.37 -10.96 1.40
C LEU A 97 0.04 -10.70 2.86
N GLY A 98 -0.73 -9.66 3.15
CA GLY A 98 -0.96 -9.29 4.54
C GLY A 98 -1.91 -8.12 4.74
N LYS A 99 -2.29 -7.95 6.01
CA LYS A 99 -3.15 -6.87 6.46
C LYS A 99 -2.33 -5.59 6.60
N ASN A 100 -2.72 -4.54 5.89
CA ASN A 100 -2.20 -3.19 5.99
C ASN A 100 -3.24 -2.30 6.67
N SER A 101 -3.01 -1.94 7.93
CA SER A 101 -3.85 -0.96 8.60
C SER A 101 -3.29 0.42 8.30
N ALA A 102 -3.80 1.08 7.27
CA ALA A 102 -3.27 2.36 6.79
C ALA A 102 -3.32 3.48 7.85
N MET A 103 -4.22 3.35 8.83
CA MET A 103 -4.38 4.25 9.97
C MET A 103 -3.46 3.92 11.16
N SER A 104 -2.77 2.77 11.14
CA SER A 104 -1.72 2.45 12.11
C SER A 104 -0.42 3.14 11.70
N SER A 105 0.32 3.66 12.68
CA SER A 105 1.59 4.36 12.42
C SER A 105 2.67 3.44 11.83
N VAL A 106 2.62 2.14 12.15
CA VAL A 106 3.54 1.11 11.69
C VAL A 106 2.78 -0.21 11.59
N HIS A 107 3.00 -0.97 10.51
CA HIS A 107 2.44 -2.32 10.36
C HIS A 107 3.38 -3.26 9.62
N GLU A 108 3.40 -4.51 10.07
CA GLU A 108 4.24 -5.57 9.53
C GLU A 108 3.45 -6.45 8.56
N MET A 109 4.08 -6.81 7.44
CA MET A 109 3.56 -7.76 6.48
C MET A 109 4.60 -8.83 6.14
N PRO A 110 4.23 -10.12 6.07
CA PRO A 110 5.17 -11.18 5.76
C PRO A 110 5.57 -11.17 4.28
N ILE A 111 6.83 -11.50 4.00
CA ILE A 111 7.29 -11.79 2.63
C ILE A 111 7.00 -13.25 2.31
N VAL A 112 6.03 -13.48 1.43
CA VAL A 112 5.49 -14.81 1.10
C VAL A 112 6.04 -15.39 -0.21
N GLY A 113 6.43 -14.55 -1.17
CA GLY A 113 6.96 -14.96 -2.47
C GLY A 113 8.25 -14.26 -2.81
N ARG A 114 9.16 -14.91 -3.55
CA ARG A 114 10.47 -14.35 -3.93
C ARG A 114 11.01 -14.95 -5.21
N THR A 115 11.74 -14.15 -5.98
CA THR A 115 12.40 -14.57 -7.23
C THR A 115 13.82 -13.99 -7.32
N GLY A 116 14.60 -14.45 -8.30
CA GLY A 116 15.95 -13.94 -8.55
C GLY A 116 16.88 -14.14 -7.36
N LEU A 117 17.59 -13.07 -6.97
CA LEU A 117 18.53 -13.06 -5.84
C LEU A 117 17.86 -13.38 -4.50
N PHE A 118 16.56 -13.12 -4.36
CA PHE A 118 15.81 -13.40 -3.15
C PHE A 118 15.26 -14.83 -3.10
N ARG A 119 15.73 -15.73 -3.96
CA ARG A 119 15.28 -17.14 -3.94
C ARG A 119 15.50 -17.71 -2.54
N LEU A 120 14.45 -18.29 -1.97
CA LEU A 120 14.38 -18.88 -0.61
C LEU A 120 14.38 -17.90 0.60
N ALA A 121 14.92 -16.68 0.52
CA ALA A 121 14.15 -15.46 0.81
C ALA A 121 13.34 -15.21 2.09
N ARG A 122 13.66 -15.62 3.33
CA ARG A 122 12.71 -15.36 4.46
C ARG A 122 12.76 -13.94 5.01
N GLY A 123 11.61 -13.32 5.32
CA GLY A 123 11.59 -11.94 5.78
C GLY A 123 10.22 -11.33 6.03
N TYR A 124 10.24 -10.04 6.40
CA TYR A 124 9.07 -9.21 6.65
C TYR A 124 9.31 -7.78 6.12
N ALA A 125 8.21 -7.07 5.89
CA ALA A 125 8.20 -5.67 5.53
C ALA A 125 7.50 -4.86 6.62
N ILE A 126 8.12 -3.76 7.04
CA ILE A 126 7.50 -2.75 7.89
C ILE A 126 7.09 -1.58 7.01
N ALA A 127 5.81 -1.29 6.98
CA ALA A 127 5.26 -0.18 6.22
C ALA A 127 4.87 0.99 7.14
N LYS A 128 5.12 2.21 6.64
CA LYS A 128 4.79 3.47 7.30
C LYS A 128 4.22 4.46 6.29
N THR A 129 3.03 4.97 6.55
CA THR A 129 2.41 6.01 5.71
C THR A 129 3.09 7.35 5.98
N HIS A 130 3.60 7.98 4.92
CA HIS A 130 4.23 9.32 4.99
C HIS A 130 3.24 10.43 4.63
N TRP A 131 2.37 10.16 3.66
CA TRP A 131 1.36 11.09 3.18
C TRP A 131 0.16 10.29 2.65
N PHE A 132 -1.03 10.82 2.87
CA PHE A 132 -2.29 10.23 2.42
C PHE A 132 -3.30 11.35 2.17
N ASP A 133 -3.86 11.40 0.96
CA ASP A 133 -5.01 12.23 0.62
C ASP A 133 -6.27 11.37 0.64
N ILE A 134 -7.14 11.64 1.61
CA ILE A 134 -8.39 10.89 1.77
C ILE A 134 -9.40 11.17 0.65
N THR A 135 -9.26 12.30 -0.04
CA THR A 135 -10.18 12.74 -1.09
C THR A 135 -9.93 11.97 -2.38
N THR A 136 -8.66 11.80 -2.73
CA THR A 136 -8.25 11.07 -3.95
C THR A 136 -7.98 9.60 -3.66
N GLY A 137 -7.61 9.27 -2.42
CA GLY A 137 -7.09 7.96 -2.04
C GLY A 137 -5.59 7.82 -2.32
N ASP A 138 -4.90 8.88 -2.74
CA ASP A 138 -3.47 8.84 -3.03
C ASP A 138 -2.65 8.67 -1.75
N ALA A 139 -1.58 7.87 -1.82
CA ALA A 139 -0.70 7.67 -0.67
C ALA A 139 0.78 7.57 -1.06
N ILE A 140 1.65 7.97 -0.14
CA ILE A 140 3.07 7.66 -0.16
C ILE A 140 3.37 6.78 1.06
N VAL A 141 3.75 5.53 0.82
CA VAL A 141 4.02 4.54 1.88
C VAL A 141 5.46 4.06 1.80
N GLY A 142 6.20 4.24 2.89
CA GLY A 142 7.57 3.78 3.02
C GLY A 142 7.62 2.35 3.50
N TYR A 143 8.43 1.52 2.86
CA TYR A 143 8.67 0.13 3.20
C TYR A 143 10.10 -0.05 3.64
N ASN A 144 10.31 -0.59 4.84
CA ASN A 144 11.59 -1.12 5.29
C ASN A 144 11.52 -2.65 5.28
N ILE A 145 12.33 -3.27 4.44
CA ILE A 145 12.26 -4.71 4.21
C ILE A 145 13.51 -5.39 4.75
N THR A 146 13.27 -6.41 5.56
CA THR A 146 14.30 -7.28 6.11
C THR A 146 14.11 -8.68 5.53
N VAL A 147 15.12 -9.15 4.81
CA VAL A 147 15.18 -10.49 4.20
C VAL A 147 16.48 -11.19 4.58
N VAL A 148 16.41 -12.51 4.73
CA VAL A 148 17.53 -13.43 4.96
C VAL A 148 17.58 -14.41 3.80
N HIS A 149 18.70 -14.42 3.06
CA HIS A 149 18.94 -15.27 1.90
C HIS A 149 20.41 -15.64 1.74
#